data_AF-A0A938LLS1-F1
#
_entry.id   AF-A0A938LLS1-F1
#
_cell.length_a   1.000
_cell.length_b   1.000
_cell.length_c   1.000
_cell.angle_alpha   90.00
_cell.angle_beta   90.00
_cell.angle_gamma   90.00
#
_symmetry.space_group_name_H-M   'P 1'
#
loop_
_entity.id
_entity.type
_entity.pdbx_description
1 polymer ?
#
loop_
_entity_poly.entity_id
_entity_poly.type
_entity_poly.pdbx_seq_one_letter_code
_entity_poly.pdbx_strand_id
1 'polypeptide(L)'
;MRGIRVAREPVGFELGACKAVLKKVVMLPFVRWAARRFARAGLAAPRAFFGMALLNPRDPARMLRRALARLPDGVSEVALHLAAVDVLPDEVPYVRGWARTFQALLAMDVQKELSAQGLEVATFKALWPQ
;
A
#
# COMPACT_ATOMS: atom_id res chain seq x y z
N MET A 1 -16.63 5.69 16.62
CA MET A 1 -16.82 6.04 15.19
C MET A 1 -17.01 4.76 14.39
N ARG A 2 -17.96 4.70 13.44
CA ARG A 2 -18.01 3.60 12.44
C ARG A 2 -16.87 3.86 11.43
N GLY A 3 -16.36 2.88 10.69
CA GLY A 3 -15.21 3.08 9.79
C GLY A 3 -15.44 2.43 8.42
N ILE A 4 -15.59 3.24 7.37
CA ILE A 4 -15.49 2.81 5.97
C ILE A 4 -14.23 3.49 5.42
N ARG A 5 -13.29 2.68 4.91
CA ARG A 5 -11.96 3.16 4.50
C ARG A 5 -11.97 3.52 3.03
N VAL A 6 -11.48 4.72 2.72
CA VAL A 6 -11.15 5.09 1.35
C VAL A 6 -9.65 5.21 1.23
N ALA A 7 -9.08 4.23 0.53
CA ALA A 7 -7.71 4.20 0.09
C ALA A 7 -7.37 5.47 -0.72
N ARG A 8 -6.38 6.23 -0.24
CA ARG A 8 -5.79 7.34 -0.99
C ARG A 8 -4.39 6.97 -1.43
N GLU A 9 -4.25 6.41 -2.62
CA GLU A 9 -2.92 6.13 -3.15
C GLU A 9 -2.22 7.43 -3.54
N PRO A 10 -1.06 7.79 -2.93
CA PRO A 10 -0.21 8.80 -3.51
C PRO A 10 0.14 8.28 -4.90
N VAL A 11 -0.29 9.04 -5.90
CA VAL A 11 -0.38 8.56 -7.28
C VAL A 11 0.96 7.94 -7.67
N GLY A 12 0.94 6.70 -8.19
CA GLY A 12 2.13 5.89 -8.47
C GLY A 12 3.20 6.48 -9.42
N PHE A 13 3.12 7.77 -9.74
CA PHE A 13 4.21 8.61 -10.25
C PHE A 13 5.43 8.58 -9.34
N GLU A 14 5.24 8.76 -8.02
CA GLU A 14 6.37 8.91 -7.09
C GLU A 14 7.19 7.62 -6.95
N LEU A 15 6.58 6.48 -7.26
CA LEU A 15 7.20 5.16 -7.17
C LEU A 15 7.75 4.65 -8.52
N GLY A 16 7.45 5.34 -9.63
CA GLY A 16 7.92 4.98 -10.98
C GLY A 16 7.30 3.71 -11.57
N ALA A 17 6.11 3.32 -11.11
CA ALA A 17 5.51 2.00 -11.39
C ALA A 17 4.54 1.97 -12.59
N CYS A 18 4.20 3.11 -13.21
CA CYS A 18 3.23 3.14 -14.30
C CYS A 18 3.60 4.19 -15.35
N LYS A 19 3.50 3.84 -16.63
CA LYS A 19 3.23 4.83 -17.68
C LYS A 19 1.99 5.61 -17.24
N ALA A 20 2.11 6.93 -17.16
CA ALA A 20 1.06 7.82 -16.73
C ALA A 20 -0.13 7.73 -17.70
N VAL A 21 -1.13 6.93 -17.38
CA VAL A 21 -2.39 6.93 -18.13
C VAL A 21 -3.29 7.95 -17.45
N LEU A 22 -3.58 9.03 -18.17
CA LEU A 22 -4.56 10.11 -17.93
C LEU A 22 -5.65 9.82 -16.87
N LYS A 23 -6.20 8.61 -16.85
CA LYS A 23 -7.08 8.04 -15.81
C LYS A 23 -6.67 8.38 -14.37
N LYS A 24 -5.38 8.29 -14.02
CA LYS A 24 -4.91 8.57 -12.64
C LYS A 24 -4.97 10.05 -12.27
N VAL A 25 -4.67 10.94 -13.21
CA VAL A 25 -4.80 12.40 -13.03
C VAL A 25 -6.27 12.79 -12.91
N VAL A 26 -7.13 12.18 -13.72
CA VAL A 26 -8.59 12.39 -13.67
C VAL A 26 -9.19 11.92 -12.34
N MET A 27 -8.63 10.89 -11.71
CA MET A 27 -9.14 10.35 -10.44
C MET A 27 -8.72 11.14 -9.18
N LEU A 28 -7.63 11.90 -9.22
CA LEU A 28 -7.14 12.73 -8.11
C LEU A 28 -8.22 13.60 -7.42
N PRO A 29 -9.06 14.37 -8.15
CA PRO A 29 -10.11 15.17 -7.52
C PRO A 29 -11.16 14.32 -6.81
N PHE A 30 -11.55 13.17 -7.36
CA PHE A 30 -12.52 12.26 -6.73
C PHE A 30 -11.97 11.66 -5.44
N VAL A 31 -10.70 11.27 -5.43
CA VAL A 31 -10.02 10.76 -4.22
C VAL A 31 -9.97 11.84 -3.13
N ARG A 32 -9.64 13.09 -3.50
CA ARG A 32 -9.65 14.22 -2.55
C ARG A 32 -11.06 14.53 -2.02
N TRP A 33 -12.06 14.50 -2.89
CA TRP A 33 -13.46 14.73 -2.53
C TRP A 33 -13.98 13.64 -1.59
N ALA A 34 -13.70 12.37 -1.91
CA ALA A 34 -14.03 11.24 -1.06
C ALA A 34 -13.38 11.43 0.33
N ALA A 35 -12.07 11.63 0.41
CA ALA A 35 -11.37 11.81 1.68
C ALA A 35 -12.00 12.91 2.57
N ARG A 36 -12.36 14.05 1.98
CA ARG A 36 -13.06 15.14 2.70
C ARG A 36 -14.45 14.72 3.19
N ARG A 37 -15.21 13.98 2.38
CA ARG A 37 -16.53 13.45 2.75
C ARG A 37 -16.42 12.46 3.91
N PHE A 38 -15.44 11.55 3.88
CA PHE A 38 -15.18 10.58 4.95
C PHE A 38 -14.76 11.29 6.25
N ALA A 39 -13.85 12.27 6.17
CA ALA A 39 -13.45 13.07 7.32
C ALA A 39 -14.64 13.80 7.96
N ARG A 40 -15.53 14.40 7.15
CA ARG A 40 -16.77 15.04 7.66
C ARG A 40 -17.74 14.07 8.33
N ALA A 41 -17.72 12.80 7.93
CA ALA A 41 -18.51 11.75 8.56
C ALA A 41 -17.85 11.16 9.82
N GLY A 42 -16.72 11.72 10.28
CA GLY A 42 -15.96 11.21 11.42
C GLY A 42 -15.31 9.86 11.14
N LEU A 43 -15.01 9.56 9.88
CA LEU A 43 -14.37 8.31 9.47
C LEU A 43 -12.87 8.54 9.35
N ALA A 44 -12.07 7.76 10.08
CA ALA A 44 -10.62 7.79 9.96
C ALA A 44 -10.18 7.26 8.59
N ALA A 45 -9.27 7.97 7.93
CA ALA A 45 -8.71 7.57 6.65
C ALA A 45 -7.18 7.62 6.72
N PRO A 46 -6.48 6.64 6.12
CA PRO A 46 -5.02 6.70 6.05
C PRO A 46 -4.59 7.92 5.21
N ARG A 47 -3.49 8.56 5.60
CA ARG A 47 -2.90 9.69 4.86
C ARG A 47 -2.37 9.25 3.50
N ALA A 48 -1.82 8.04 3.43
CA ALA A 48 -1.40 7.38 2.20
C ALA A 48 -1.84 5.91 2.19
N PHE A 49 -2.17 5.39 1.01
CA PHE A 49 -2.46 3.98 0.76
C PHE A 49 -1.58 3.46 -0.37
N PHE A 50 -0.70 2.49 -0.14
CA PHE A 50 0.13 1.92 -1.20
C PHE A 50 -0.36 0.52 -1.53
N GLY A 51 -1.05 0.31 -2.67
CA GLY A 51 -1.64 -0.98 -3.00
C GLY A 51 -1.51 -1.37 -4.46
N MET A 52 -1.84 -0.48 -5.39
CA MET A 52 -1.72 -0.77 -6.82
C MET A 52 -0.25 -0.82 -7.26
N ALA A 53 0.59 0.05 -6.69
CA ALA A 53 2.02 0.04 -6.99
C ALA A 53 2.70 -1.28 -6.59
N LEU A 54 2.12 -2.00 -5.61
CA LEU A 54 2.65 -3.23 -5.04
C LEU A 54 1.89 -4.50 -5.49
N LEU A 55 0.88 -4.35 -6.36
CA LEU A 55 0.04 -5.46 -6.83
C LEU A 55 0.83 -6.51 -7.63
N ASN A 56 1.70 -6.06 -8.54
CA ASN A 56 2.60 -6.92 -9.32
C ASN A 56 3.83 -6.14 -9.82
N PRO A 57 4.69 -5.66 -8.91
CA PRO A 57 5.89 -4.94 -9.30
C PRO A 57 6.88 -5.88 -9.99
N ARG A 58 7.56 -5.39 -11.04
CA ARG A 58 8.65 -6.13 -11.68
C ARG A 58 9.80 -6.42 -10.69
N ASP A 59 10.01 -5.51 -9.76
CA ASP A 59 11.03 -5.54 -8.71
C ASP A 59 10.36 -5.20 -7.36
N PRO A 60 9.85 -6.21 -6.64
CA PRO A 60 9.08 -5.99 -5.41
C PRO A 60 9.90 -5.35 -4.29
N ALA A 61 11.15 -5.77 -4.09
CA ALA A 61 12.01 -5.23 -3.03
C ALA A 61 12.25 -3.73 -3.23
N ARG A 62 12.60 -3.30 -4.45
CA ARG A 62 12.78 -1.87 -4.75
C ARG A 62 11.49 -1.09 -4.59
N MET A 63 10.36 -1.65 -5.00
CA MET A 63 9.07 -0.95 -4.92
C MET A 63 8.63 -0.78 -3.46
N LEU A 64 8.81 -1.81 -2.64
CA LEU A 64 8.52 -1.76 -1.21
C LEU A 64 9.36 -0.68 -0.52
N ARG A 65 10.68 -0.68 -0.73
CA ARG A 65 11.58 0.37 -0.21
C ARG A 65 11.13 1.78 -0.60
N ARG A 66 10.78 1.97 -1.88
CA ARG A 66 10.32 3.28 -2.37
C ARG A 66 9.00 3.72 -1.73
N ALA A 67 8.08 2.78 -1.46
CA ALA A 67 6.82 3.07 -0.79
C ALA A 67 7.05 3.48 0.67
N LEU A 68 7.89 2.73 1.38
CA LEU A 68 8.23 3.01 2.79
C LEU A 68 8.91 4.36 2.97
N ALA A 69 9.88 4.68 2.11
CA ALA A 69 10.58 5.97 2.13
C ALA A 69 9.68 7.20 1.82
N ARG A 70 8.41 6.99 1.46
CA ARG A 70 7.44 8.05 1.14
C ARG A 70 6.24 8.05 2.08
N LEU A 71 6.29 7.27 3.17
CA LEU A 71 5.21 7.29 4.15
C LEU A 71 5.15 8.68 4.79
N PRO A 72 4.02 9.40 4.71
CA PRO A 72 3.85 10.63 5.47
C PRO A 72 3.70 10.31 6.95
N ASP A 73 4.05 11.28 7.81
CA ASP A 73 3.79 11.18 9.25
C ASP A 73 2.32 10.86 9.53
N GLY A 74 2.09 9.98 10.51
CA GLY A 74 0.77 9.49 10.91
C GLY A 74 0.44 8.13 10.32
N VAL A 75 -0.84 7.86 10.10
CA VAL A 75 -1.32 6.54 9.68
C VAL A 75 -1.28 6.41 8.15
N SER A 76 -0.55 5.42 7.66
CA SER A 76 -0.54 4.99 6.27
C SER A 76 -0.92 3.52 6.17
N GLU A 77 -1.47 3.12 5.02
CA GLU A 77 -1.87 1.74 4.75
C GLU A 77 -1.04 1.21 3.57
N VAL A 78 -0.47 0.03 3.70
CA VAL A 78 0.29 -0.64 2.65
C VAL A 78 -0.37 -2.00 2.40
N ALA A 79 -0.97 -2.17 1.24
CA ALA A 79 -1.65 -3.39 0.85
C ALA A 79 -0.71 -4.27 0.00
N LEU A 80 -0.38 -5.44 0.54
CA LEU A 80 0.47 -6.43 -0.12
C LEU A 80 -0.39 -7.64 -0.53
N HIS A 81 -0.11 -8.18 -1.71
CA HIS A 81 -0.61 -9.48 -2.12
C HIS A 81 0.55 -10.48 -2.03
N LEU A 82 0.39 -11.49 -1.20
CA LEU A 82 1.41 -12.47 -0.88
C LEU A 82 0.92 -13.86 -1.26
N ALA A 83 1.80 -14.68 -1.81
CA ALA A 83 1.54 -16.08 -2.10
C ALA A 83 2.78 -16.91 -1.74
N ALA A 84 2.58 -18.13 -1.25
CA ALA A 84 3.63 -19.14 -1.23
C ALA A 84 3.67 -19.85 -2.58
N VAL A 85 4.87 -20.15 -3.08
CA VAL A 85 5.11 -20.64 -4.45
C VAL A 85 4.38 -21.96 -4.74
N ASP A 86 4.07 -22.73 -3.70
CA ASP A 86 3.54 -24.10 -3.81
C ASP A 86 2.08 -24.24 -3.35
N VAL A 87 1.40 -23.12 -3.03
CA VAL A 87 0.04 -23.15 -2.48
C VAL A 87 -1.02 -22.83 -3.52
N LEU A 88 -0.66 -22.05 -4.55
CA LEU A 88 -1.61 -21.59 -5.57
C LEU A 88 -1.17 -22.07 -6.95
N PRO A 89 -2.13 -22.47 -7.81
CA PRO A 89 -1.84 -22.88 -9.18
C PRO A 89 -1.20 -21.74 -9.99
N ASP A 90 -0.33 -22.08 -10.94
CA ASP A 90 0.35 -21.12 -11.82
C ASP A 90 -0.63 -20.36 -12.75
N GLU A 91 -1.83 -20.90 -12.95
CA GLU A 91 -2.93 -20.28 -13.70
C GLU A 91 -3.53 -19.08 -12.96
N VAL A 92 -3.29 -18.93 -11.65
CA VAL A 92 -3.72 -17.77 -10.89
C VAL A 92 -2.93 -16.55 -11.36
N PRO A 93 -3.60 -15.52 -11.91
CA PRO A 93 -2.91 -14.34 -12.38
C PRO A 93 -2.05 -13.71 -11.28
N TYR A 94 -0.82 -13.34 -11.64
CA TYR A 94 0.13 -12.65 -10.76
C TYR A 94 0.66 -13.46 -9.57
N VAL A 95 0.34 -14.75 -9.43
CA VAL A 95 0.81 -15.61 -8.32
C VAL A 95 2.34 -15.57 -8.15
N ARG A 96 3.08 -15.67 -9.26
CA ARG A 96 4.56 -15.54 -9.26
C ARG A 96 5.04 -14.14 -8.87
N GLY A 97 4.24 -13.11 -9.12
CA GLY A 97 4.49 -11.75 -8.63
C GLY A 97 4.34 -11.68 -7.12
N TRP A 98 3.24 -12.20 -6.59
CA TRP A 98 2.95 -12.24 -5.15
C TRP A 98 3.96 -13.08 -4.36
N ALA A 99 4.42 -14.20 -4.94
CA ALA A 99 5.51 -14.99 -4.39
C ALA A 99 6.83 -14.22 -4.29
N ARG A 100 7.20 -13.47 -5.34
CA ARG A 100 8.39 -12.61 -5.29
C ARG A 100 8.25 -11.48 -4.28
N THR A 101 7.06 -10.90 -4.14
CA THR A 101 6.76 -9.90 -3.10
C THR A 101 6.91 -10.51 -1.70
N PHE A 102 6.43 -11.74 -1.50
CA PHE A 102 6.57 -12.43 -0.23
C PHE A 102 8.04 -12.69 0.13
N GLN A 103 8.83 -13.19 -0.83
CA GLN A 103 10.27 -13.39 -0.65
C GLN A 103 11.01 -12.07 -0.36
N ALA A 104 10.65 -10.99 -1.07
CA ALA A 104 11.23 -9.67 -0.84
C ALA A 104 10.92 -9.14 0.56
N LEU A 105 9.71 -9.40 1.09
CA LEU A 105 9.34 -9.00 2.44
C LEU A 105 10.16 -9.74 3.50
N LEU A 106 10.46 -11.02 3.27
CA LEU A 106 11.25 -11.86 4.19
C LEU A 106 12.77 -11.59 4.12
N ALA A 107 13.24 -10.85 3.12
CA ALA A 107 14.65 -10.55 2.96
C ALA A 107 15.18 -9.73 4.15
N MET A 108 16.30 -10.17 4.72
CA MET A 108 16.86 -9.59 5.96
C MET A 108 17.18 -8.09 5.83
N ASP A 109 17.62 -7.65 4.65
CA ASP A 109 17.93 -6.26 4.35
C ASP A 109 16.67 -5.40 4.37
N VAL A 110 15.56 -5.87 3.81
CA VAL A 110 14.25 -5.20 3.87
C VAL A 110 13.71 -5.16 5.30
N GLN A 111 13.83 -6.25 6.05
CA GLN A 111 13.40 -6.30 7.46
C GLN A 111 14.18 -5.32 8.34
N LYS A 112 15.51 -5.26 8.18
CA LYS A 112 16.35 -4.28 8.89
C LYS A 112 15.97 -2.84 8.57
N GLU A 113 15.72 -2.55 7.29
CA GLU A 113 15.31 -1.22 6.84
C GLU A 113 13.94 -0.82 7.39
N LEU A 114 12.99 -1.75 7.45
CA LEU A 114 11.69 -1.55 8.10
C LEU A 114 11.84 -1.22 9.59
N SER A 115 12.68 -1.96 10.31
CA SER A 115 12.93 -1.71 11.73
C SER A 115 13.64 -0.38 11.99
N ALA A 116 14.52 0.05 11.08
CA ALA A 116 15.27 1.30 11.22
C ALA A 116 14.42 2.57 11.04
N GLN A 117 13.27 2.48 10.35
CA GLN A 117 12.42 3.63 10.06
C GLN A 117 11.51 4.05 11.23
N GLY A 118 11.59 3.38 12.39
CA GLY A 118 10.74 3.68 13.55
C GLY A 118 9.25 3.50 13.24
N LEU A 119 8.91 2.67 12.26
CA LEU A 119 7.53 2.39 11.87
C LEU A 119 6.88 1.46 12.88
N GLU A 120 5.69 1.82 13.34
CA GLU A 120 4.85 0.94 14.14
C GLU A 120 3.81 0.24 13.25
N VAL A 121 3.81 -1.10 13.26
CA VAL A 121 2.78 -1.88 12.59
C VAL A 121 1.54 -1.94 13.48
N ALA A 122 0.51 -1.20 13.12
CA ALA A 122 -0.76 -1.22 13.83
C ALA A 122 -1.78 -2.16 13.16
N THR A 123 -2.59 -2.84 13.96
CA THR A 123 -3.77 -3.55 13.45
C THR A 123 -4.93 -2.59 13.27
N PHE A 124 -5.88 -2.93 12.40
CA PHE A 124 -7.10 -2.14 12.25
C PHE A 124 -7.92 -2.01 13.54
N LYS A 125 -7.84 -3.01 14.43
CA LYS A 125 -8.48 -2.99 15.73
C LYS A 125 -7.83 -1.98 16.67
N ALA A 126 -6.49 -1.89 16.68
CA ALA A 126 -5.74 -0.95 17.52
C ALA A 126 -6.02 0.52 17.15
N LEU A 127 -6.36 0.78 15.88
CA LEU A 127 -6.69 2.12 15.38
C LEU A 127 -8.17 2.48 15.54
N TRP A 128 -9.00 1.60 16.12
CA TRP A 128 -10.41 1.88 16.37
C TRP A 128 -10.54 2.68 17.67
N PRO A 129 -11.27 3.81 17.70
CA PRO A 129 -11.49 4.53 18.95
C PRO A 129 -12.27 3.64 19.93
N GLN A 130 -11.72 3.47 21.15
CA GLN A 130 -12.38 2.77 22.25
C GLN A 130 -13.66 3.48 22.68
#